data_AF-A0A4R2QQG0-F1
#
_entry.id   AF-A0A4R2QQG0-F1
#
_cell.length_a   1.000
_cell.length_b   1.000
_cell.length_c   1.000
_cell.angle_alpha   90.00
_cell.angle_beta   90.00
_cell.angle_gamma   90.00
#
_symmetry.space_group_name_H-M   'P 1'
#
loop_
_entity.id
_entity.type
_entity.pdbx_description
1 polymer ?
#
loop_
_entity_poly.entity_id
_entity_poly.type
_entity_poly.pdbx_seq_one_letter_code
_entity_poly.pdbx_strand_id
1 'polypeptide(L)'
;MWDCLDRHPLAAIAAWNVSETSATGSLEPTFLAGEQHGFDEVVRVHRKIEVDEKFHVGLGRQVLARYAATDDDRNEILRAMRGMHSIASEMFTPSKKAPS
;
A
#
# COMPACT_ATOMS: atom_id res chain seq x y z
N MET A 1 3.53 -10.89 10.10
CA MET A 1 2.97 -10.03 9.03
C MET A 1 1.98 -10.82 8.21
N TRP A 2 2.42 -11.94 7.63
CA TRP A 2 1.57 -12.90 6.93
C TRP A 2 0.54 -13.60 7.83
N ASP A 3 0.69 -13.51 9.15
CA ASP A 3 -0.30 -14.05 10.10
C ASP A 3 -1.70 -13.44 9.92
N CYS A 4 -1.84 -12.28 9.27
CA CYS A 4 -3.17 -11.78 8.88
C CYS A 4 -3.87 -12.68 7.84
N LEU A 5 -3.12 -13.36 6.97
CA LEU A 5 -3.63 -14.30 5.97
C LEU A 5 -4.31 -15.50 6.64
N ASP A 6 -3.76 -15.96 7.78
CA ASP A 6 -4.26 -17.14 8.48
C ASP A 6 -5.29 -16.81 9.56
N ARG A 7 -5.29 -15.56 10.05
CA ARG A 7 -6.05 -15.16 11.24
C ARG A 7 -7.43 -14.56 10.91
N HIS A 8 -7.52 -13.71 9.89
CA HIS A 8 -8.78 -13.06 9.57
C HIS A 8 -8.81 -12.55 8.12
N PRO A 9 -9.79 -12.96 7.29
CA PRO A 9 -9.81 -12.63 5.86
C PRO A 9 -9.88 -11.12 5.58
N LEU A 10 -10.62 -10.35 6.39
CA LEU A 10 -10.67 -8.90 6.23
C LEU A 10 -9.37 -8.21 6.70
N ALA A 11 -8.63 -8.83 7.62
CA ALA A 11 -7.34 -8.30 8.05
C ALA A 11 -6.28 -8.46 6.96
N ALA A 12 -6.30 -9.57 6.23
CA ALA A 12 -5.48 -9.76 5.03
C ALA A 12 -5.74 -8.68 3.99
N ILE A 13 -7.02 -8.44 3.65
CA ILE A 13 -7.42 -7.41 2.69
C ILE A 13 -7.01 -6.02 3.17
N ALA A 14 -7.17 -5.74 4.47
CA ALA A 14 -6.79 -4.45 5.05
C ALA A 14 -5.27 -4.22 5.02
N ALA A 15 -4.47 -5.25 5.33
CA ALA A 15 -3.02 -5.17 5.19
C ALA A 15 -2.61 -4.90 3.74
N TRP A 16 -3.15 -5.69 2.79
CA TRP A 16 -2.90 -5.50 1.36
C TRP A 16 -3.29 -4.09 0.88
N ASN A 17 -4.46 -3.59 1.26
CA ASN A 17 -4.91 -2.25 0.84
C ASN A 17 -3.97 -1.12 1.32
N VAL A 18 -3.38 -1.27 2.52
CA VAL A 18 -2.36 -0.34 3.02
C VAL A 18 -1.06 -0.45 2.23
N SER A 19 -0.64 -1.65 1.81
CA SER A 19 0.57 -1.79 0.99
C SER A 19 0.44 -1.11 -0.37
N GLU A 20 -0.72 -1.22 -1.02
CA GLU A 20 -0.99 -0.54 -2.31
C GLU A 20 -0.85 0.99 -2.15
N THR A 21 -1.41 1.54 -1.07
CA THR A 21 -1.30 2.98 -0.78
C THR A 21 0.14 3.42 -0.52
N SER A 22 0.94 2.58 0.14
CA SER A 22 2.35 2.86 0.42
C SER A 22 3.25 2.73 -0.81
N ALA A 23 2.91 1.83 -1.74
CA ALA A 23 3.62 1.64 -3.00
C ALA A 23 3.33 2.79 -3.98
N THR A 24 2.15 3.42 -3.89
CA THR A 24 1.72 4.51 -4.77
C THR A 24 1.69 5.89 -4.11
N GLY A 25 2.62 6.19 -3.19
CA GLY A 25 2.90 7.60 -2.88
C GLY A 25 3.05 8.40 -4.17
N SER A 26 2.75 9.71 -4.16
CA SER A 26 2.69 10.53 -5.38
C SER A 26 3.89 10.26 -6.30
N LEU A 27 3.64 9.55 -7.41
CA LEU A 27 4.64 9.22 -8.43
C LEU A 27 4.89 10.40 -9.36
N GLU A 28 4.17 11.50 -9.18
CA GLU A 28 4.25 12.72 -9.99
C GLU A 28 5.69 13.26 -10.12
N PRO A 29 6.50 13.34 -9.04
CA PRO A 29 7.89 13.77 -9.17
C PRO A 29 8.73 12.81 -10.03
N THR A 30 8.46 11.50 -9.94
CA THR A 30 9.10 10.47 -10.77
C THR A 30 8.69 10.59 -12.23
N PHE A 31 7.43 10.92 -12.51
CA PHE A 31 6.93 11.16 -13.86
C PHE A 31 7.59 12.38 -14.49
N LEU A 32 7.61 13.51 -13.77
CA LEU A 32 8.24 14.75 -14.24
C LEU A 32 9.72 14.57 -14.54
N ALA A 33 10.47 13.90 -13.64
CA ALA A 33 11.88 13.61 -13.87
C ALA A 33 12.09 12.64 -15.06
N GLY A 34 11.25 11.61 -15.16
CA GLY A 34 11.31 10.65 -16.26
C GLY A 34 11.10 11.30 -17.62
N GLU A 35 10.07 12.14 -17.75
CA GLU A 35 9.76 12.89 -18.97
C GLU A 35 10.88 13.88 -19.32
N GLN A 36 11.44 14.59 -18.34
CA GLN A 36 12.55 15.53 -18.55
C GLN A 36 13.84 14.86 -19.06
N HIS A 37 14.06 13.59 -18.71
CA HIS A 37 15.25 12.83 -19.08
C HIS A 37 15.03 11.82 -20.21
N GLY A 38 13.86 11.83 -20.87
CA GLY A 38 13.55 10.97 -22.01
C GLY A 38 13.29 9.50 -21.64
N PHE A 39 12.89 9.21 -20.40
CA PHE A 39 12.50 7.89 -19.92
C PHE A 39 10.99 7.62 -20.12
N ASP A 40 10.45 7.98 -21.28
CA ASP A 40 9.01 7.97 -21.56
C ASP A 40 8.36 6.59 -21.37
N GLU A 41 9.09 5.52 -21.69
CA GLU A 41 8.59 4.16 -21.48
C GLU A 41 8.41 3.84 -19.99
N VAL A 42 9.34 4.25 -19.15
CA VAL A 42 9.27 4.07 -17.69
C VAL A 42 8.06 4.82 -17.14
N VAL A 43 7.87 6.07 -17.57
CA VAL A 43 6.72 6.90 -17.17
C VAL A 43 5.40 6.25 -17.62
N ARG A 44 5.31 5.80 -18.87
CA ARG A 44 4.12 5.12 -19.40
C ARG A 44 3.76 3.88 -18.60
N VAL A 45 4.75 3.06 -18.22
CA VAL A 45 4.52 1.86 -17.40
C VAL A 45 4.04 2.24 -16.00
N HIS A 46 4.71 3.19 -15.33
CA HIS A 46 4.34 3.57 -13.97
C HIS A 46 2.98 4.28 -13.90
N ARG A 47 2.56 5.01 -14.94
CA ARG A 47 1.19 5.56 -15.02
C ARG A 47 0.13 4.46 -15.08
N LYS A 48 0.40 3.33 -15.73
CA LYS A 48 -0.52 2.18 -15.72
C LYS A 48 -0.60 1.55 -14.33
N ILE A 49 0.54 1.36 -13.68
CA ILE A 49 0.61 0.86 -12.30
C ILE A 49 -0.20 1.77 -11.37
N GLU A 50 -0.03 3.09 -11.47
CA GLU A 50 -0.78 4.05 -10.63
C GLU A 50 -2.31 3.91 -10.79
N VAL A 51 -2.79 3.63 -12.00
CA VAL A 51 -4.22 3.41 -12.26
C VAL A 51 -4.70 2.10 -11.63
N ASP A 52 -3.93 1.02 -11.76
CA ASP A 52 -4.28 -0.30 -11.20
C ASP A 52 -4.34 -0.25 -9.67
N GLU A 53 -3.36 0.38 -9.03
CA GLU A 53 -3.28 0.49 -7.58
C GLU A 53 -4.41 1.39 -7.01
N LYS A 54 -4.78 2.47 -7.72
CA LYS A 54 -5.97 3.27 -7.37
C LYS A 54 -7.24 2.42 -7.41
N PHE A 55 -7.37 1.54 -8.40
CA PHE A 55 -8.49 0.60 -8.48
C PHE A 55 -8.47 -0.40 -7.33
N HIS A 56 -7.32 -1.01 -7.03
CA HIS A 56 -7.14 -1.95 -5.91
C HIS A 56 -7.47 -1.35 -4.55
N VAL A 57 -6.99 -0.14 -4.27
CA VAL A 57 -7.32 0.61 -3.05
C VAL A 57 -8.83 0.82 -2.96
N GLY A 58 -9.46 1.27 -4.04
CA GLY A 58 -10.91 1.45 -4.11
C GLY A 58 -11.70 0.16 -3.86
N LEU A 59 -11.29 -0.94 -4.50
CA LEU A 59 -11.91 -2.25 -4.36
C LEU A 59 -11.82 -2.77 -2.93
N GLY A 60 -10.63 -2.76 -2.33
CA GLY A 60 -10.48 -3.24 -0.95
C GLY A 60 -11.29 -2.38 0.04
N ARG A 61 -11.42 -1.07 -0.16
CA ARG A 61 -12.32 -0.22 0.64
C ARG A 61 -13.78 -0.67 0.55
N GLN A 62 -14.26 -1.00 -0.66
CA GLN A 62 -15.62 -1.50 -0.86
C GLN A 62 -15.83 -2.85 -0.16
N VAL A 63 -14.88 -3.77 -0.29
CA VAL A 63 -14.95 -5.08 0.37
C VAL A 63 -14.96 -4.93 1.89
N LEU A 64 -14.04 -4.15 2.47
CA LEU A 64 -13.99 -3.93 3.91
C LEU A 64 -15.27 -3.26 4.43
N ALA A 65 -15.78 -2.24 3.72
CA ALA A 65 -17.03 -1.57 4.10
C ALA A 65 -18.25 -2.49 4.04
N ARG A 66 -18.28 -3.42 3.08
CA ARG A 66 -19.40 -4.33 2.90
C ARG A 66 -19.43 -5.47 3.92
N TYR A 67 -18.27 -5.98 4.33
CA TYR A 67 -18.16 -7.23 5.07
C TYR A 67 -17.70 -7.09 6.52
N ALA A 68 -17.18 -5.94 6.95
CA ALA A 68 -16.89 -5.70 8.36
C ALA A 68 -18.20 -5.55 9.15
N ALA A 69 -18.66 -6.63 9.77
CA ALA A 69 -19.98 -6.72 10.39
C ALA A 69 -19.92 -6.57 11.91
N THR A 70 -18.81 -6.98 12.53
CA THR A 70 -18.63 -7.06 13.97
C THR A 70 -17.53 -6.13 14.47
N ASP A 71 -17.48 -5.90 15.78
CA ASP A 71 -16.38 -5.16 16.40
C ASP A 71 -15.06 -5.94 16.33
N ASP A 72 -15.11 -7.27 16.30
CA ASP A 72 -13.93 -8.12 16.12
C ASP A 72 -13.33 -7.94 14.72
N ASP A 73 -14.17 -7.92 13.67
CA ASP A 73 -13.75 -7.59 12.30
C ASP A 73 -13.02 -6.24 12.27
N ARG A 74 -13.60 -5.22 12.91
CA ARG A 74 -13.03 -3.86 12.96
C ARG A 74 -11.69 -3.85 13.69
N ASN A 75 -11.59 -4.56 14.80
CA ASN A 75 -10.35 -4.65 15.57
C ASN A 75 -9.24 -5.35 14.79
N GLU A 76 -9.55 -6.44 14.10
CA GLU A 76 -8.60 -7.17 13.25
C GLU A 76 -8.14 -6.34 12.04
N ILE A 77 -9.07 -5.63 11.39
CA ILE A 77 -8.76 -4.68 10.31
C ILE A 77 -7.79 -3.60 10.82
N LEU A 78 -8.11 -2.92 11.92
CA LEU A 78 -7.28 -1.85 12.47
C LEU A 78 -5.90 -2.34 12.89
N ARG A 79 -5.83 -3.53 13.51
CA ARG A 79 -4.56 -4.17 13.87
C ARG A 79 -3.70 -4.41 12.64
N ALA A 80 -4.27 -4.98 11.58
CA ALA A 80 -3.54 -5.29 10.36
C ALA A 80 -3.07 -4.03 9.61
N MET A 81 -3.93 -3.00 9.52
CA MET A 81 -3.55 -1.72 8.90
C MET A 81 -2.38 -1.07 9.64
N ARG A 82 -2.41 -1.04 10.98
CA ARG A 82 -1.31 -0.49 11.79
C ARG A 82 -0.02 -1.28 11.60
N GLY A 83 -0.12 -2.61 11.57
CA GLY A 83 1.03 -3.48 11.34
C GLY A 83 1.68 -3.23 9.98
N MET A 84 0.88 -3.17 8.90
CA MET A 84 1.39 -2.86 7.57
C MET A 84 1.97 -1.45 7.49
N HIS A 85 1.31 -0.45 8.08
CA HIS A 85 1.81 0.92 8.11
C HIS A 85 3.19 1.02 8.79
N SER A 86 3.40 0.32 9.91
CA SER A 86 4.73 0.28 10.57
C SER A 86 5.80 -0.26 9.63
N ILE A 87 5.50 -1.36 8.94
CA ILE A 87 6.43 -2.02 8.01
C ILE A 87 6.74 -1.12 6.82
N ALA A 88 5.72 -0.50 6.22
CA ALA A 88 5.91 0.49 5.16
C ALA A 88 6.79 1.64 5.65
N SER A 89 6.52 2.19 6.83
CA SER A 89 7.30 3.30 7.39
C SER A 89 8.77 2.92 7.61
N GLU A 90 9.04 1.72 8.12
CA GLU A 90 10.40 1.21 8.31
C GLU A 90 11.16 1.03 7.00
N MET A 91 10.50 0.56 5.94
CA MET A 91 11.12 0.41 4.61
C MET A 91 11.54 1.74 3.98
N PHE A 92 10.77 2.81 4.24
CA PHE A 92 11.05 4.14 3.68
C PHE A 92 11.85 5.06 4.62
N THR A 93 12.21 4.60 5.82
CA THR A 93 13.08 5.34 6.72
C THR A 93 14.54 5.01 6.40
N PRO A 94 15.39 5.98 6.01
CA PRO A 94 16.82 5.71 5.82
C PRO A 94 17.42 5.16 7.11
N SER A 95 18.03 3.98 7.04
CA SER A 95 18.79 3.40 8.15
C SER A 95 19.76 4.47 8.69
N LYS A 96 19.63 4.83 9.98
CA LYS A 96 20.60 5.67 10.71
C LYS A 96 21.92 4.92 10.99
N LYS A 97 22.43 4.14 10.04
CA LYS A 97 23.77 3.57 10.11
C LYS A 97 24.52 3.92 8.82
N ALA A 98 25.15 5.10 8.85
CA ALA A 98 26.37 5.28 8.09
C ALA A 98 27.44 4.36 8.73
N PRO A 99 28.22 3.58 7.95
CA PRO A 99 29.37 2.88 8.49
C PRO A 99 30.37 3.91 9.03
N SER A 100 30.82 3.67 10.26
CA SER A 100 31.90 4.39 10.95
C SER A 100 33.25 4.17 10.28
#